data_AF-A0A976KJM5-F1
#
_entry.id   AF-A0A976KJM5-F1
#
_cell.length_a   1.000
_cell.length_b   1.000
_cell.length_c   1.000
_cell.angle_alpha   90.00
_cell.angle_beta   90.00
_cell.angle_gamma   90.00
#
_symmetry.space_group_name_H-M   'P 1'
#
loop_
_entity.id
_entity.type
_entity.pdbx_description
1 polymer ?
#
loop_
_entity_poly.entity_id
_entity_poly.type
_entity_poly.pdbx_seq_one_letter_code
_entity_poly.pdbx_strand_id
1 'polypeptide(L)'
;MSMKKNTADIYHDIRNTVFKMFEQDPYMAYDHVDGFEQTLGARVHDELIAELEFYGKYRDQYELVLSDGDKDITDFTGKLDGHPFHFDVTTNDIYLELPHDDPFHRGEYKYKIAVVEKETGVLKEFVDINFPYCKKCKEGRVYDIALLLPPKDALTETKKPKYSQVHLSICGSCGESTEIERLNDRSIVDYTEQRKLLEAHSHQLTQEGKAPLDINEEINKYALRTTRYLKYAFDNILIGSGGNKFQITDPKTMTGYFETALEWRHPDISRVLPIEFGRKLAE
;
A
#
# COMPACT_ATOMS: atom_id res chain seq x y z
N MET A 1 3.06 -38.89 -19.40
CA MET A 1 3.64 -37.54 -19.35
C MET A 1 2.99 -36.82 -18.17
N SER A 2 3.72 -36.65 -17.06
CA SER A 2 3.22 -35.90 -15.90
C SER A 2 3.25 -34.42 -16.25
N MET A 3 2.10 -33.76 -16.32
CA MET A 3 2.07 -32.29 -16.33
C MET A 3 2.68 -31.83 -14.99
N LYS A 4 3.72 -31.01 -15.03
CA LYS A 4 4.19 -30.30 -13.83
C LYS A 4 3.06 -29.35 -13.43
N LYS A 5 2.42 -29.60 -12.28
CA LYS A 5 1.50 -28.64 -11.66
C LYS A 5 2.25 -27.32 -11.44
N ASN A 6 1.60 -26.19 -11.71
CA ASN A 6 2.17 -24.89 -11.40
C ASN A 6 2.12 -24.68 -9.87
N THR A 7 2.98 -23.81 -9.32
CA THR A 7 3.06 -23.53 -7.88
C THR A 7 1.72 -23.06 -7.30
N ALA A 8 0.92 -22.32 -8.08
CA ALA A 8 -0.43 -21.89 -7.70
C ALA A 8 -1.38 -23.08 -7.51
N ASP A 9 -1.36 -24.07 -8.40
CA ASP A 9 -2.22 -25.27 -8.28
C ASP A 9 -1.85 -26.09 -7.03
N ILE A 10 -0.54 -26.17 -6.74
CA ILE A 10 -0.03 -26.86 -5.55
C ILE A 10 -0.49 -26.15 -4.27
N TYR A 11 -0.41 -24.82 -4.25
CA TYR A 11 -0.92 -24.01 -3.15
C TYR A 11 -2.41 -24.24 -2.93
N HIS A 12 -3.22 -24.14 -3.98
CA HIS A 12 -4.68 -24.30 -3.91
C HIS A 12 -5.09 -25.67 -3.36
N ASP A 13 -4.44 -26.74 -3.82
CA ASP A 13 -4.70 -28.10 -3.35
C ASP A 13 -4.39 -28.26 -1.86
N ILE A 14 -3.24 -27.73 -1.41
CA ILE A 14 -2.81 -27.79 -0.02
C ILE A 14 -3.78 -26.98 0.84
N ARG A 15 -4.05 -25.72 0.47
CA ARG A 15 -4.98 -24.82 1.15
C ARG A 15 -6.35 -25.47 1.35
N ASN A 16 -6.97 -25.97 0.29
CA ASN A 16 -8.27 -26.62 0.36
C ASN A 16 -8.28 -27.85 1.27
N THR A 17 -7.20 -28.63 1.27
CA THR A 17 -7.06 -29.81 2.13
C THR A 17 -6.93 -29.40 3.60
N VAL A 18 -6.08 -28.42 3.86
CA VAL A 18 -5.80 -27.86 5.19
C VAL A 18 -7.07 -27.27 5.82
N PHE A 19 -7.84 -26.46 5.08
CA PHE A 19 -9.10 -25.91 5.61
C PHE A 19 -10.16 -26.99 5.87
N LYS A 20 -10.24 -28.03 5.03
CA LYS A 20 -11.11 -29.19 5.31
C LYS A 20 -10.68 -29.96 6.56
N MET A 21 -9.38 -30.10 6.79
CA MET A 21 -8.85 -30.70 8.00
C MET A 21 -9.12 -29.83 9.23
N PHE A 22 -8.98 -28.52 9.10
CA PHE A 22 -9.19 -27.57 10.19
C PHE A 22 -10.61 -27.65 10.77
N GLU A 23 -11.62 -27.88 9.91
CA GLU A 23 -13.01 -28.12 10.35
C GLU A 23 -13.19 -29.40 11.17
N GLN A 24 -12.28 -30.37 11.05
CA GLN A 24 -12.31 -31.64 11.80
C GLN A 24 -11.43 -31.59 13.04
N ASP A 25 -10.21 -31.09 12.89
CA ASP A 25 -9.20 -30.97 13.94
C ASP A 25 -8.19 -29.86 13.57
N PRO A 26 -8.26 -28.71 14.25
CA PRO A 26 -7.33 -27.61 14.05
C PRO A 26 -5.86 -28.00 14.25
N TYR A 27 -5.55 -28.86 15.23
CA TYR A 27 -4.15 -29.23 15.52
C TYR A 27 -3.54 -30.01 14.36
N MET A 28 -4.29 -30.97 13.81
CA MET A 28 -3.84 -31.71 12.63
C MET A 28 -3.66 -30.81 11.40
N ALA A 29 -4.49 -29.77 11.24
CA ALA A 29 -4.36 -28.85 10.13
C ALA A 29 -3.03 -28.07 10.19
N TYR A 30 -2.62 -27.59 11.37
CA TYR A 30 -1.33 -26.92 11.55
C TYR A 30 -0.15 -27.86 11.29
N ASP A 31 -0.16 -29.06 11.89
CA ASP A 31 0.88 -30.08 11.64
C ASP A 31 1.00 -30.41 10.15
N HIS A 32 -0.13 -30.37 9.42
CA HIS A 32 -0.15 -30.60 7.98
C HIS A 32 0.48 -29.45 7.18
N VAL A 33 0.25 -28.19 7.57
CA VAL A 33 0.88 -27.01 6.93
C VAL A 33 2.39 -27.03 7.13
N ASP A 34 2.85 -27.29 8.35
CA ASP A 34 4.28 -27.38 8.69
C ASP A 34 5.00 -28.43 7.82
N GLY A 35 4.32 -29.54 7.52
CA GLY A 35 4.80 -30.58 6.62
C GLY A 35 5.08 -30.13 5.18
N PHE A 36 4.53 -28.99 4.76
CA PHE A 36 4.70 -28.42 3.41
C PHE A 36 5.60 -27.19 3.35
N GLU A 37 6.24 -26.77 4.45
CA GLU A 37 7.08 -25.55 4.48
C GLU A 37 8.12 -25.53 3.35
N GLN A 38 8.82 -26.64 3.12
CA GLN A 38 9.83 -26.75 2.05
C GLN A 38 9.22 -26.67 0.63
N THR A 39 7.97 -27.08 0.47
CA THR A 39 7.26 -27.08 -0.82
C THR A 39 6.68 -25.71 -1.14
N LEU A 40 6.10 -25.06 -0.14
CA LEU A 40 5.47 -23.73 -0.26
C LEU A 40 6.51 -22.60 -0.25
N GLY A 41 7.61 -22.79 0.48
CA GLY A 41 8.54 -21.74 0.85
C GLY A 41 8.02 -20.94 2.04
N ALA A 42 8.95 -20.37 2.83
CA ALA A 42 8.64 -19.72 4.11
C ALA A 42 7.55 -18.63 4.03
N ARG A 43 7.56 -17.81 2.96
CA ARG A 43 6.55 -16.74 2.79
C ARG A 43 5.13 -17.31 2.67
N VAL A 44 4.94 -18.24 1.74
CA VAL A 44 3.62 -18.83 1.44
C VAL A 44 3.13 -19.70 2.60
N HIS A 45 4.06 -20.35 3.30
CA HIS A 45 3.79 -21.05 4.55
C HIS A 45 3.20 -20.10 5.61
N ASP A 46 3.89 -18.98 5.88
CA ASP A 46 3.44 -18.00 6.87
C ASP A 46 2.09 -17.36 6.51
N GLU A 47 1.83 -17.15 5.21
CA GLU A 47 0.54 -16.66 4.69
C GLU A 47 -0.59 -17.66 5.00
N LEU A 48 -0.40 -18.95 4.71
CA LEU A 48 -1.41 -19.98 4.97
C LEU A 48 -1.68 -20.18 6.48
N ILE A 49 -0.64 -20.08 7.32
CA ILE A 49 -0.82 -20.10 8.79
C ILE A 49 -1.66 -18.90 9.24
N ALA A 50 -1.40 -17.71 8.70
CA ALA A 50 -2.16 -16.51 9.03
C ALA A 50 -3.63 -16.61 8.61
N GLU A 51 -3.91 -17.18 7.43
CA GLU A 51 -5.28 -17.45 6.99
C GLU A 51 -6.01 -18.42 7.94
N LEU A 52 -5.34 -19.50 8.37
CA LEU A 52 -5.90 -20.47 9.33
C LEU A 52 -6.24 -19.83 10.67
N GLU A 53 -5.30 -19.06 11.23
CA GLU A 53 -5.52 -18.36 12.50
C GLU A 53 -6.67 -17.35 12.40
N PHE A 54 -6.71 -16.58 11.31
CA PHE A 54 -7.78 -15.61 11.07
C PHE A 54 -9.14 -16.32 10.97
N TYR A 55 -9.22 -17.38 10.16
CA TYR A 55 -10.44 -18.15 10.01
C TYR A 55 -10.89 -18.78 11.33
N GLY A 56 -9.98 -19.44 12.06
CA GLY A 56 -10.29 -20.06 13.34
C GLY A 56 -10.85 -19.09 14.38
N LYS A 57 -10.36 -17.86 14.40
CA LYS A 57 -10.79 -16.82 15.37
C LYS A 57 -12.04 -16.08 14.96
N TYR A 58 -12.21 -15.83 13.67
CA TYR A 58 -13.17 -14.84 13.19
C TYR A 58 -14.24 -15.39 12.25
N ARG A 59 -14.22 -16.68 11.89
CA ARG A 59 -15.21 -17.28 10.97
C ARG A 59 -16.66 -17.06 11.40
N ASP A 60 -16.96 -17.22 12.69
CA ASP A 60 -18.33 -17.09 13.19
C ASP A 60 -18.74 -15.61 13.29
N GLN A 61 -17.79 -14.75 13.65
CA GLN A 61 -18.03 -13.31 13.80
C GLN A 61 -18.31 -12.63 12.45
N TYR A 62 -17.57 -13.00 11.41
CA TYR A 62 -17.68 -12.40 10.08
C TYR A 62 -18.34 -13.35 9.06
N GLU A 63 -18.98 -14.43 9.51
CA GLU A 63 -19.61 -15.42 8.63
C GLU A 63 -18.69 -15.85 7.46
N LEU A 64 -17.42 -16.13 7.75
CA LEU A 64 -16.40 -16.39 6.73
C LEU A 64 -16.67 -17.73 6.03
N VAL A 65 -16.54 -17.72 4.72
CA VAL A 65 -16.61 -18.88 3.84
C VAL A 65 -15.37 -18.88 2.97
N LEU A 66 -14.70 -20.03 2.90
CA LEU A 66 -13.55 -20.23 2.03
C LEU A 66 -13.96 -19.97 0.56
N SER A 67 -13.21 -19.11 -0.12
CA SER A 67 -13.42 -18.83 -1.54
C SER A 67 -13.08 -20.05 -2.42
N ASP A 68 -13.92 -20.32 -3.42
CA ASP A 68 -13.75 -21.48 -4.31
C ASP A 68 -12.76 -21.15 -5.44
N GLY A 69 -11.64 -21.89 -5.43
CA GLY A 69 -10.39 -21.52 -6.09
C GLY A 69 -10.38 -21.37 -7.60
N ASP A 70 -11.39 -21.89 -8.28
CA ASP A 70 -11.44 -21.83 -9.75
C ASP A 70 -11.99 -20.48 -10.26
N LYS A 71 -12.52 -19.61 -9.38
CA LYS A 71 -13.15 -18.34 -9.76
C LYS A 71 -12.85 -17.15 -8.83
N ASP A 72 -12.59 -17.40 -7.56
CA ASP A 72 -12.36 -16.34 -6.58
C ASP A 72 -10.87 -16.21 -6.25
N ILE A 73 -10.31 -15.03 -6.54
CA ILE A 73 -8.89 -14.66 -6.32
C ILE A 73 -8.67 -14.22 -4.85
N THR A 74 -9.61 -14.53 -3.96
CA THR A 74 -9.63 -14.04 -2.57
C THR A 74 -9.50 -15.19 -1.61
N ASP A 75 -9.08 -14.92 -0.37
CA ASP A 75 -9.01 -15.96 0.64
C ASP A 75 -10.40 -16.39 1.13
N PHE A 76 -11.25 -15.41 1.43
CA PHE A 76 -12.59 -15.64 1.98
C PHE A 76 -13.66 -14.71 1.40
N THR A 77 -14.91 -15.13 1.53
CA THR A 77 -16.08 -14.26 1.50
C THR A 77 -16.71 -14.22 2.88
N GLY A 78 -17.40 -13.14 3.24
CA GLY A 78 -18.08 -13.03 4.53
C GLY A 78 -18.83 -11.72 4.69
N LYS A 79 -19.14 -11.36 5.94
CA LYS A 79 -19.84 -10.13 6.29
C LYS A 79 -19.08 -9.30 7.33
N LEU A 80 -19.01 -8.00 7.10
CA LEU A 80 -18.57 -7.01 8.08
C LEU A 80 -19.67 -5.97 8.24
N ASP A 81 -20.11 -5.74 9.48
CA ASP A 81 -21.24 -4.86 9.81
C ASP A 81 -22.52 -5.19 9.00
N GLY A 82 -22.76 -6.49 8.76
CA GLY A 82 -23.91 -6.98 7.99
C GLY A 82 -23.81 -6.81 6.48
N HIS A 83 -22.72 -6.23 5.97
CA HIS A 83 -22.48 -6.06 4.54
C HIS A 83 -21.54 -7.14 4.00
N PRO A 84 -21.79 -7.65 2.78
CA PRO A 84 -20.97 -8.70 2.20
C PRO A 84 -19.63 -8.15 1.67
N PHE A 85 -18.54 -8.87 1.98
CA PHE A 85 -17.18 -8.55 1.52
C PHE A 85 -16.41 -9.80 1.07
N HIS A 86 -15.46 -9.58 0.17
CA HIS A 86 -14.30 -10.43 -0.03
C HIS A 86 -13.19 -10.02 0.96
N PHE A 87 -12.48 -11.00 1.49
CA PHE A 87 -11.36 -10.79 2.42
C PHE A 87 -10.12 -11.51 1.91
N ASP A 88 -9.01 -10.79 1.93
CA ASP A 88 -7.67 -11.38 1.95
C ASP A 88 -7.05 -11.21 3.31
N VAL A 89 -6.20 -12.15 3.71
CA VAL A 89 -5.46 -12.09 4.97
C VAL A 89 -4.00 -11.84 4.67
N THR A 90 -3.41 -10.88 5.35
CA THR A 90 -1.98 -10.63 5.27
C THR A 90 -1.36 -10.39 6.64
N THR A 91 -0.13 -10.86 6.81
CA THR A 91 0.71 -10.49 7.96
C THR A 91 1.53 -9.22 7.70
N ASN A 92 1.49 -8.71 6.46
CA ASN A 92 2.31 -7.60 6.02
C ASN A 92 1.56 -6.27 6.13
N ASP A 93 2.13 -5.32 6.87
CA ASP A 93 1.60 -3.97 7.03
C ASP A 93 1.77 -3.08 5.78
N ILE A 94 2.39 -3.59 4.72
CA ILE A 94 2.56 -2.93 3.41
C ILE A 94 1.47 -3.37 2.40
N TYR A 95 0.52 -4.25 2.77
CA TYR A 95 -0.65 -4.65 1.96
C TYR A 95 -0.33 -5.07 0.51
N LEU A 96 0.81 -5.73 0.33
CA LEU A 96 1.62 -5.69 -0.88
C LEU A 96 1.04 -6.24 -2.19
N GLU A 97 -0.15 -6.82 -2.22
CA GLU A 97 -0.73 -7.39 -3.46
C GLU A 97 -2.27 -7.22 -3.44
N LEU A 98 -2.79 -6.12 -3.98
CA LEU A 98 -4.19 -5.99 -4.42
C LEU A 98 -4.39 -6.87 -5.67
N PRO A 99 -5.46 -7.68 -5.77
CA PRO A 99 -5.71 -8.47 -6.97
C PRO A 99 -5.72 -7.59 -8.20
N HIS A 100 -4.88 -7.96 -9.18
CA HIS A 100 -4.70 -7.20 -10.42
C HIS A 100 -5.93 -7.19 -11.33
N ASP A 101 -6.93 -8.02 -11.06
CA ASP A 101 -8.14 -8.12 -11.85
C ASP A 101 -9.33 -7.50 -11.09
N ASP A 102 -9.97 -6.54 -11.78
CA ASP A 102 -11.09 -5.66 -11.41
C ASP A 102 -12.50 -6.26 -11.71
N PRO A 103 -12.86 -7.55 -11.49
CA PRO A 103 -14.27 -7.97 -11.44
C PRO A 103 -14.94 -7.62 -10.11
N PHE A 104 -14.20 -7.67 -9.00
CA PHE A 104 -14.80 -7.59 -7.64
C PHE A 104 -15.31 -6.20 -7.31
N HIS A 105 -14.68 -5.14 -7.82
CA HIS A 105 -15.09 -3.75 -7.54
C HIS A 105 -16.27 -3.24 -8.39
N ARG A 106 -16.90 -4.12 -9.18
CA ARG A 106 -18.14 -3.85 -9.93
C ARG A 106 -19.34 -4.69 -9.46
N GLY A 107 -19.13 -5.63 -8.52
CA GLY A 107 -20.17 -6.49 -7.95
C GLY A 107 -20.82 -5.92 -6.69
N GLU A 108 -21.72 -6.69 -6.08
CA GLU A 108 -22.33 -6.36 -4.78
C GLU A 108 -21.33 -6.48 -3.61
N TYR A 109 -20.27 -7.26 -3.79
CA TYR A 109 -19.26 -7.55 -2.78
C TYR A 109 -18.12 -6.54 -2.85
N LYS A 110 -17.88 -5.87 -1.73
CA LYS A 110 -16.73 -4.98 -1.55
C LYS A 110 -15.51 -5.79 -1.11
N TYR A 111 -14.32 -5.19 -1.15
CA TYR A 111 -13.08 -5.87 -0.77
C TYR A 111 -12.46 -5.32 0.51
N LYS A 112 -11.97 -6.20 1.38
CA LYS A 112 -11.17 -5.85 2.57
C LYS A 112 -9.89 -6.68 2.61
N ILE A 113 -8.83 -6.10 3.13
CA ILE A 113 -7.65 -6.86 3.56
C ILE A 113 -7.64 -6.89 5.09
N ALA A 114 -7.67 -8.09 5.65
CA ALA A 114 -7.50 -8.37 7.07
C ALA A 114 -6.01 -8.42 7.39
N VAL A 115 -5.53 -7.48 8.19
CA VAL A 115 -4.12 -7.39 8.57
C VAL A 115 -3.98 -8.04 9.93
N VAL A 116 -3.24 -9.14 10.00
CA VAL A 116 -3.10 -9.92 11.24
C VAL A 116 -1.68 -9.88 11.78
N GLU A 117 -1.52 -10.06 13.08
CA GLU A 117 -0.22 -10.31 13.69
C GLU A 117 0.31 -11.69 13.27
N LYS A 118 1.59 -11.76 12.88
CA LYS A 118 2.17 -12.98 12.30
C LYS A 118 2.14 -14.16 13.26
N GLU A 119 2.45 -13.92 14.53
CA GLU A 119 2.64 -14.97 15.53
C GLU A 119 1.32 -15.40 16.19
N THR A 120 0.32 -14.52 16.18
CA THR A 120 -0.92 -14.75 16.91
C THR A 120 -2.15 -14.77 16.02
N GLY A 121 -2.08 -14.30 14.77
CA GLY A 121 -3.24 -14.11 13.91
C GLY A 121 -4.30 -13.14 14.44
N VAL A 122 -3.96 -12.33 15.46
CA VAL A 122 -4.87 -11.29 15.96
C VAL A 122 -5.03 -10.22 14.90
N LEU A 123 -6.29 -9.90 14.55
CA LEU A 123 -6.63 -8.82 13.64
C LEU A 123 -6.17 -7.48 14.20
N LYS A 124 -5.29 -6.80 13.47
CA LYS A 124 -4.85 -5.43 13.73
C LYS A 124 -5.82 -4.42 13.15
N GLU A 125 -6.21 -4.61 11.89
CA GLU A 125 -7.12 -3.72 11.18
C GLU A 125 -7.68 -4.37 9.90
N PHE A 126 -8.79 -3.79 9.41
CA PHE A 126 -9.28 -4.03 8.05
C PHE A 126 -8.94 -2.85 7.15
N VAL A 127 -8.28 -3.12 6.04
CA VAL A 127 -7.95 -2.13 5.02
C VAL A 127 -9.03 -2.15 3.95
N ASP A 128 -9.66 -1.00 3.73
CA ASP A 128 -10.61 -0.79 2.64
C ASP A 128 -9.88 -0.43 1.34
N ILE A 129 -9.94 -1.32 0.36
CA ILE A 129 -9.31 -1.10 -0.95
C ILE A 129 -10.35 -0.79 -2.04
N ASN A 130 -11.57 -0.41 -1.64
CA ASN A 130 -12.64 -0.05 -2.56
C ASN A 130 -12.52 1.40 -2.99
N PHE A 131 -11.61 1.66 -3.93
CA PHE A 131 -11.45 3.00 -4.49
C PHE A 131 -12.72 3.43 -5.24
N PRO A 132 -13.33 4.57 -4.90
CA PRO A 132 -14.56 5.00 -5.54
C PRO A 132 -14.29 5.44 -6.99
N TYR A 133 -15.29 5.26 -7.86
CA TYR A 133 -15.24 5.84 -9.20
C TYR A 133 -15.24 7.37 -9.14
N CYS A 134 -14.46 7.97 -10.04
CA CYS A 134 -14.37 9.40 -10.19
C CYS A 134 -15.72 9.97 -10.59
N LYS A 135 -16.22 10.93 -9.80
CA LYS A 135 -17.51 11.57 -10.07
C LYS A 135 -17.53 12.34 -11.39
N LYS A 136 -16.36 12.76 -11.91
CA LYS A 136 -16.21 13.56 -13.13
C LYS A 136 -16.15 12.70 -14.40
N CYS A 137 -15.19 11.79 -14.52
CA CYS A 137 -15.06 10.98 -15.73
C CYS A 137 -15.86 9.66 -15.69
N LYS A 138 -16.33 9.21 -14.52
CA LYS A 138 -17.05 7.94 -14.30
C LYS A 138 -16.27 6.67 -14.68
N GLU A 139 -15.10 6.79 -15.28
CA GLU A 139 -14.27 5.67 -15.73
C GLU A 139 -13.11 5.40 -14.76
N GLY A 140 -12.39 6.44 -14.33
CA GLY A 140 -11.24 6.30 -13.44
C GLY A 140 -11.62 6.11 -11.98
N ARG A 141 -10.72 5.49 -11.22
CA ARG A 141 -10.81 5.38 -9.75
C ARG A 141 -10.15 6.58 -9.07
N VAL A 142 -10.61 6.91 -7.86
CA VAL A 142 -10.06 7.97 -7.01
C VAL A 142 -9.20 7.35 -5.93
N TYR A 143 -8.01 7.90 -5.78
CA TYR A 143 -6.92 7.38 -4.99
C TYR A 143 -6.44 8.43 -4.01
N ASP A 144 -6.21 8.04 -2.76
CA ASP A 144 -5.77 8.95 -1.71
C ASP A 144 -4.26 8.91 -1.52
N ILE A 145 -3.60 10.06 -1.61
CA ILE A 145 -2.15 10.18 -1.51
C ILE A 145 -1.76 11.31 -0.54
N ALA A 146 -0.55 11.21 0.00
CA ALA A 146 0.07 12.26 0.82
C ALA A 146 1.06 13.09 0.00
N LEU A 147 0.86 14.41 -0.07
CA LEU A 147 1.85 15.33 -0.62
C LEU A 147 2.61 16.04 0.49
N LEU A 148 3.94 15.96 0.43
CA LEU A 148 4.85 16.72 1.28
C LEU A 148 5.24 18.00 0.54
N LEU A 149 4.73 19.14 1.00
CA LEU A 149 4.97 20.41 0.36
C LEU A 149 6.13 21.16 1.01
N PRO A 150 6.92 21.89 0.21
CA PRO A 150 7.97 22.75 0.72
C PRO A 150 7.38 23.83 1.63
N PRO A 151 8.20 24.42 2.52
CA PRO A 151 7.73 25.42 3.45
C PRO A 151 7.24 26.68 2.73
N LYS A 152 6.04 27.14 3.07
CA LYS A 152 5.44 28.36 2.48
C LYS A 152 6.25 29.64 2.75
N ASP A 153 7.02 29.66 3.84
CA ASP A 153 7.68 30.86 4.37
C ASP A 153 9.22 30.82 4.22
N ALA A 154 9.76 30.27 3.12
CA ALA A 154 11.21 30.21 2.89
C ALA A 154 11.91 31.59 2.81
N LEU A 155 11.14 32.68 2.71
CA LEU A 155 11.63 34.04 2.49
C LEU A 155 11.67 34.93 3.74
N THR A 156 11.35 34.42 4.93
CA THR A 156 11.47 35.24 6.17
C THR A 156 12.36 34.55 7.20
N GLU A 157 13.54 35.11 7.43
CA GLU A 157 14.63 34.60 8.31
C GLU A 157 14.22 34.37 9.80
N THR A 158 12.97 34.66 10.18
CA THR A 158 12.52 34.69 11.57
C THR A 158 11.49 33.61 11.92
N LYS A 159 10.99 32.84 10.97
CA LYS A 159 10.01 31.77 11.24
C LYS A 159 10.57 30.41 10.83
N LYS A 160 10.54 29.46 11.77
CA LYS A 160 10.84 28.06 11.46
C LYS A 160 9.99 27.61 10.27
N PRO A 161 10.56 26.89 9.29
CA PRO A 161 9.82 26.44 8.11
C PRO A 161 8.60 25.63 8.53
N LYS A 162 7.43 26.01 8.00
CA LYS A 162 6.18 25.27 8.17
C LYS A 162 6.01 24.37 6.96
N TYR A 163 6.48 23.13 7.07
CA TYR A 163 6.14 22.09 6.12
C TYR A 163 4.65 21.78 6.24
N SER A 164 4.02 21.57 5.09
CA SER A 164 2.63 21.15 5.04
C SER A 164 2.55 19.77 4.42
N GLN A 165 1.76 18.90 5.05
CA GLN A 165 1.40 17.60 4.51
C GLN A 165 -0.05 17.67 4.06
N VAL A 166 -0.33 17.25 2.83
CA VAL A 166 -1.65 17.37 2.21
C VAL A 166 -2.16 15.98 1.90
N HIS A 167 -3.37 15.67 2.36
CA HIS A 167 -4.12 14.54 1.84
C HIS A 167 -4.84 15.00 0.56
N LEU A 168 -4.45 14.40 -0.56
CA LEU A 168 -5.02 14.65 -1.87
C LEU A 168 -5.70 13.39 -2.38
N SER A 169 -6.98 13.51 -2.74
CA SER A 169 -7.65 12.50 -3.56
C SER A 169 -7.41 12.81 -5.04
N ILE A 170 -7.04 11.83 -5.86
CA ILE A 170 -6.78 12.01 -7.29
C ILE A 170 -7.37 10.89 -8.15
N CYS A 171 -7.97 11.25 -9.27
CA CYS A 171 -8.43 10.29 -10.27
C CYS A 171 -7.28 9.78 -11.15
N GLY A 172 -7.08 8.47 -11.19
CA GLY A 172 -6.06 7.84 -12.04
C GLY A 172 -6.28 7.94 -13.55
N SER A 173 -7.51 8.27 -14.01
CA SER A 173 -7.82 8.40 -15.44
C SER A 173 -7.79 9.86 -15.92
N CYS A 174 -8.58 10.74 -15.30
CA CYS A 174 -8.73 12.12 -15.76
C CYS A 174 -7.86 13.13 -15.00
N GLY A 175 -7.13 12.69 -13.97
CA GLY A 175 -6.26 13.55 -13.16
C GLY A 175 -6.99 14.56 -12.27
N GLU A 176 -8.33 14.51 -12.22
CA GLU A 176 -9.11 15.35 -11.30
C GLU A 176 -8.66 15.08 -9.86
N SER A 177 -8.29 16.13 -9.15
CA SER A 177 -7.81 16.03 -7.78
C SER A 177 -8.55 16.97 -6.84
N THR A 178 -8.59 16.60 -5.57
CA THR A 178 -9.22 17.38 -4.50
C THR A 178 -8.36 17.27 -3.26
N GLU A 179 -7.98 18.42 -2.70
CA GLU A 179 -7.38 18.49 -1.37
C GLU A 179 -8.48 18.23 -0.35
N ILE A 180 -8.30 17.17 0.45
CA ILE A 180 -9.26 16.77 1.49
C ILE A 180 -8.92 17.49 2.78
N GLU A 181 -7.65 17.43 3.18
CA GLU A 181 -7.17 18.07 4.39
C GLU A 181 -5.68 18.35 4.36
N ARG A 182 -5.23 19.14 5.35
CA ARG A 182 -3.86 19.62 5.45
C ARG A 182 -3.40 19.65 6.89
N LEU A 183 -2.27 19.00 7.14
CA LEU A 183 -1.54 19.04 8.39
C LEU A 183 -0.27 19.90 8.26
N ASN A 184 0.26 20.29 9.42
CA ASN A 184 1.52 21.02 9.53
C ASN A 184 2.39 20.37 10.60
N ASP A 185 2.96 19.22 10.29
CA ASP A 185 4.00 18.59 11.11
C ASP A 185 5.37 19.11 10.66
N ARG A 186 6.15 19.62 11.63
CA ARG A 186 7.50 20.14 11.40
C ARG A 186 8.57 19.06 11.35
N SER A 187 8.27 17.85 11.81
CA SER A 187 9.16 16.70 11.78
C SER A 187 9.21 16.02 10.41
N ILE A 188 8.26 16.33 9.53
CA ILE A 188 8.15 15.78 8.18
C ILE A 188 8.49 16.87 7.18
N VAL A 189 9.69 16.77 6.60
CA VAL A 189 10.16 17.66 5.53
C VAL A 189 9.71 17.15 4.16
N ASP A 190 9.69 18.04 3.17
CA ASP A 190 9.44 17.64 1.79
C ASP A 190 10.62 16.83 1.20
N TYR A 191 10.35 16.12 0.10
CA TYR A 191 11.33 15.22 -0.51
C TYR A 191 12.56 15.92 -1.08
N THR A 192 12.45 17.19 -1.49
CA THR A 192 13.61 17.97 -1.96
C THR A 192 14.55 18.25 -0.79
N GLU A 193 14.01 18.67 0.35
CA GLU A 193 14.81 18.92 1.53
C GLU A 193 15.39 17.62 2.13
N GLN A 194 14.59 16.55 2.18
CA GLN A 194 15.07 15.25 2.64
C GLN A 194 16.25 14.75 1.80
N ARG A 195 16.18 14.91 0.48
CA ARG A 195 17.27 14.52 -0.43
C ARG A 195 18.55 15.29 -0.13
N LYS A 196 18.47 16.61 0.08
CA LYS A 196 19.64 17.43 0.46
C LYS A 196 20.27 16.98 1.77
N LEU A 197 19.46 16.67 2.78
CA LEU A 197 19.94 16.18 4.07
C LEU A 197 20.68 14.84 3.93
N LEU A 198 20.13 13.92 3.14
CA LEU A 198 20.75 12.61 2.87
C LEU A 198 22.05 12.75 2.06
N GLU A 199 22.08 13.63 1.06
CA GLU A 199 23.27 13.91 0.25
C GLU A 199 24.41 14.50 1.11
N ALA A 200 24.10 15.46 1.97
CA ALA A 200 25.07 16.04 2.90
C ALA A 200 25.63 14.97 3.86
N HIS A 201 24.76 14.10 4.40
CA HIS A 201 25.20 13.02 5.28
C HIS A 201 26.04 11.96 4.55
N SER A 202 25.64 11.58 3.33
CA SER A 202 26.39 10.65 2.47
C SER A 202 27.78 11.18 2.13
N HIS A 203 27.89 12.50 1.88
CA HIS A 203 29.17 13.17 1.66
C HIS A 203 30.06 13.09 2.92
N GLN A 204 29.50 13.33 4.11
CA GLN A 204 30.23 13.22 5.37
C GLN A 204 30.73 11.79 5.62
N LEU A 205 29.90 10.76 5.39
CA LEU A 205 30.31 9.36 5.52
C LEU A 205 31.50 9.03 4.61
N THR A 206 31.50 9.57 3.39
CA THR A 206 32.61 9.40 2.45
C THR A 206 33.89 10.06 2.98
N GLN A 207 33.80 11.26 3.57
CA GLN A 207 34.94 11.93 4.21
C GLN A 207 35.50 11.15 5.41
N GLU A 208 34.65 10.41 6.12
CA GLU A 208 35.02 9.53 7.24
C GLU A 208 35.53 8.15 6.78
N GLY A 209 35.64 7.89 5.47
CA GLY A 209 36.09 6.61 4.92
C GLY A 209 35.06 5.48 4.99
N LYS A 210 33.78 5.80 5.18
CA LYS A 210 32.65 4.85 5.19
C LYS A 210 31.97 4.80 3.82
N ALA A 211 31.19 3.74 3.57
CA ALA A 211 30.40 3.62 2.36
C ALA A 211 29.33 4.73 2.30
N PRO A 212 29.10 5.33 1.11
CA PRO A 212 28.04 6.32 0.92
C PRO A 212 26.66 5.67 1.02
N LEU A 213 25.65 6.48 1.29
CA LEU A 213 24.25 6.03 1.27
C LEU A 213 23.74 5.89 -0.16
N ASP A 214 22.87 4.90 -0.39
CA ASP A 214 21.96 4.91 -1.54
C ASP A 214 20.81 5.89 -1.25
N ILE A 215 20.90 7.07 -1.86
CA ILE A 215 19.93 8.15 -1.63
C ILE A 215 18.52 7.74 -2.06
N ASN A 216 18.37 6.96 -3.12
CA ASN A 216 17.05 6.58 -3.61
C ASN A 216 16.40 5.54 -2.70
N GLU A 217 17.20 4.59 -2.20
CA GLU A 217 16.73 3.63 -1.20
C GLU A 217 16.28 4.34 0.10
N GLU A 218 17.08 5.30 0.58
CA GLU A 218 16.76 6.06 1.79
C GLU A 218 15.54 6.99 1.60
N ILE A 219 15.37 7.58 0.42
CA ILE A 219 14.15 8.33 0.07
C ILE A 219 12.93 7.41 0.06
N ASN A 220 13.03 6.20 -0.50
CA ASN A 220 11.92 5.25 -0.51
C ASN A 220 11.54 4.81 0.93
N LYS A 221 12.53 4.52 1.78
CA LYS A 221 12.31 4.24 3.22
C LYS A 221 11.62 5.41 3.92
N TYR A 222 12.07 6.64 3.65
CA TYR A 222 11.45 7.85 4.18
C TYR A 222 9.99 8.00 3.71
N ALA A 223 9.72 7.77 2.42
CA ALA A 223 8.40 7.84 1.84
C ALA A 223 7.44 6.82 2.48
N LEU A 224 7.87 5.57 2.64
CA LEU A 224 7.08 4.52 3.28
C LEU A 224 6.78 4.86 4.75
N ARG A 225 7.79 5.24 5.53
CA ARG A 225 7.62 5.62 6.94
C ARG A 225 6.66 6.81 7.09
N THR A 226 6.83 7.81 6.24
CA THR A 226 6.00 9.03 6.28
C THR A 226 4.56 8.72 5.87
N THR A 227 4.36 7.89 4.84
CA THR A 227 3.02 7.43 4.43
C THR A 227 2.32 6.70 5.57
N ARG A 228 3.01 5.79 6.27
CA ARG A 228 2.45 5.08 7.43
C ARG A 228 2.06 6.03 8.56
N TYR A 229 2.91 6.99 8.90
CA TYR A 229 2.58 8.01 9.90
C TYR A 229 1.34 8.82 9.47
N LEU A 230 1.33 9.30 8.23
CA LEU A 230 0.25 10.14 7.71
C LEU A 230 -1.06 9.39 7.56
N LYS A 231 -1.03 8.07 7.31
CA LYS A 231 -2.22 7.21 7.30
C LYS A 231 -3.00 7.37 8.63
N TYR A 232 -2.29 7.31 9.75
CA TYR A 232 -2.89 7.50 11.07
C TYR A 232 -3.27 8.97 11.33
N ALA A 233 -2.45 9.91 10.86
CA ALA A 233 -2.69 11.34 11.10
C ALA A 233 -3.91 11.87 10.33
N PHE A 234 -4.18 11.33 9.14
CA PHE A 234 -5.32 11.66 8.28
C PHE A 234 -6.51 10.70 8.44
N ASP A 235 -6.37 9.66 9.28
CA ASP A 235 -7.38 8.60 9.45
C ASP A 235 -7.89 8.02 8.11
N ASN A 236 -6.97 7.80 7.17
CA ASN A 236 -7.31 7.32 5.84
C ASN A 236 -6.19 6.48 5.23
N ILE A 237 -6.55 5.60 4.31
CA ILE A 237 -5.59 4.76 3.59
C ILE A 237 -4.93 5.60 2.51
N LEU A 238 -3.62 5.75 2.63
CA LEU A 238 -2.80 6.44 1.65
C LEU A 238 -2.06 5.41 0.79
N ILE A 239 -2.25 5.52 -0.52
CA ILE A 239 -1.69 4.57 -1.48
C ILE A 239 -0.51 5.16 -2.27
N GLY A 240 -0.07 6.34 -1.86
CA GLY A 240 1.12 6.98 -2.41
C GLY A 240 1.55 8.16 -1.56
N SER A 241 2.82 8.51 -1.70
CA SER A 241 3.34 9.77 -1.21
C SER A 241 4.31 10.41 -2.18
N GLY A 242 4.22 11.73 -2.30
CA GLY A 242 5.02 12.51 -3.22
C GLY A 242 5.17 13.95 -2.79
N GLY A 243 5.73 14.75 -3.69
CA GLY A 243 5.93 16.17 -3.47
C GLY A 243 5.88 16.93 -4.78
N ASN A 244 6.07 18.24 -4.69
CA ASN A 244 6.21 19.07 -5.87
C ASN A 244 7.62 18.92 -6.44
N LYS A 245 7.69 18.66 -7.74
CA LYS A 245 8.90 18.65 -8.54
C LYS A 245 8.82 19.80 -9.53
N PHE A 246 9.87 20.61 -9.59
CA PHE A 246 9.97 21.66 -10.59
C PHE A 246 10.70 21.12 -11.83
N GLN A 247 10.04 21.19 -12.98
CA GLN A 247 10.58 20.76 -14.26
C GLN A 247 10.97 21.98 -15.08
N ILE A 248 12.26 22.10 -15.39
CA ILE A 248 12.79 23.19 -16.21
C ILE A 248 12.51 22.87 -17.69
N THR A 249 11.78 23.74 -18.38
CA THR A 249 11.52 23.66 -19.81
C THR A 249 12.52 24.45 -20.65
N ASP A 250 13.09 25.53 -20.09
CA ASP A 250 14.15 26.31 -20.71
C ASP A 250 15.25 26.64 -19.69
N PRO A 251 16.43 25.99 -19.77
CA PRO A 251 17.55 26.24 -18.87
C PRO A 251 18.12 27.66 -18.92
N LYS A 252 17.93 28.41 -20.02
CA LYS A 252 18.48 29.77 -20.14
C LYS A 252 17.66 30.78 -19.36
N THR A 253 16.35 30.61 -19.37
CA THR A 253 15.40 31.48 -18.67
C THR A 253 15.00 30.92 -17.30
N MET A 254 15.43 29.70 -16.98
CA MET A 254 14.98 28.91 -15.83
C MET A 254 13.46 28.74 -15.78
N THR A 255 12.79 28.88 -16.94
CA THR A 255 11.34 28.72 -17.04
C THR A 255 10.99 27.25 -16.94
N GLY A 256 9.87 26.95 -16.28
CA GLY A 256 9.45 25.59 -16.03
C GLY A 256 8.01 25.48 -15.54
N TYR A 257 7.65 24.29 -15.08
CA TYR A 257 6.37 24.02 -14.46
C TYR A 257 6.56 23.18 -13.20
N PHE A 258 5.66 23.32 -12.24
CA PHE A 258 5.54 22.38 -11.14
C PHE A 258 4.69 21.20 -11.57
N GLU A 259 5.12 20.01 -11.19
CA GLU A 259 4.32 18.80 -11.24
C GLU A 259 4.38 18.09 -9.89
N THR A 260 3.41 17.24 -9.63
CA THR A 260 3.46 16.31 -8.50
C THR A 260 4.22 15.08 -8.93
N ALA A 261 5.23 14.69 -8.15
CA ALA A 261 6.00 13.46 -8.34
C ALA A 261 5.83 12.55 -7.11
N LEU A 262 5.40 11.31 -7.34
CA LEU A 262 5.26 10.28 -6.31
C LEU A 262 6.58 9.55 -6.12
N GLU A 263 7.15 9.68 -4.92
CA GLU A 263 8.38 8.98 -4.51
C GLU A 263 8.09 7.54 -4.05
N TRP A 264 6.87 7.32 -3.56
CA TRP A 264 6.35 5.99 -3.27
C TRP A 264 4.90 5.87 -3.72
N ARG A 265 4.57 4.67 -4.23
CA ARG A 265 3.22 4.26 -4.62
C ARG A 265 3.05 2.81 -4.21
N HIS A 266 1.83 2.46 -3.82
CA HIS A 266 1.47 1.07 -3.66
C HIS A 266 1.72 0.31 -4.97
N PRO A 267 2.40 -0.86 -4.96
CA PRO A 267 2.76 -1.57 -6.20
C PRO A 267 1.58 -1.85 -7.12
N ASP A 268 0.41 -2.18 -6.57
CA ASP A 268 -0.75 -2.58 -7.38
C ASP A 268 -1.43 -1.43 -8.10
N ILE A 269 -1.28 -0.20 -7.61
CA ILE A 269 -1.80 0.98 -8.31
C ILE A 269 -0.76 1.61 -9.24
N SER A 270 0.47 1.10 -9.24
CA SER A 270 1.61 1.73 -9.94
C SER A 270 1.39 1.85 -11.45
N ARG A 271 0.51 1.01 -12.01
CA ARG A 271 0.08 1.03 -13.42
C ARG A 271 -1.05 2.02 -13.70
N VAL A 272 -1.82 2.43 -12.68
CA VAL A 272 -3.02 3.27 -12.85
C VAL A 272 -2.75 4.71 -12.50
N LEU A 273 -2.02 4.98 -11.40
CA LEU A 273 -1.66 6.33 -11.01
C LEU A 273 -0.24 6.62 -11.48
N PRO A 274 0.03 7.54 -12.43
CA PRO A 274 1.37 7.81 -12.93
C PRO A 274 2.32 8.35 -11.84
N ILE A 275 3.64 8.19 -12.05
CA ILE A 275 4.66 8.73 -11.12
C ILE A 275 4.56 10.26 -11.08
N GLU A 276 4.32 10.89 -12.23
CA GLU A 276 4.29 12.35 -12.38
C GLU A 276 2.93 12.78 -12.95
N PHE A 277 2.29 13.79 -12.33
CA PHE A 277 1.00 14.34 -12.79
C PHE A 277 0.76 15.78 -12.31
N GLY A 278 -0.36 16.38 -12.73
CA GLY A 278 -0.82 17.66 -12.18
C GLY A 278 0.03 18.86 -12.61
N ARG A 279 0.49 18.89 -13.87
CA ARG A 279 1.33 19.97 -14.40
C ARG A 279 0.65 21.33 -14.24
N LYS A 280 1.33 22.26 -13.57
CA LYS A 280 0.94 23.65 -13.43
C LYS A 280 2.11 24.53 -13.82
N LEU A 281 1.93 25.42 -14.80
CA LEU A 281 2.95 26.40 -15.19
C LEU A 281 3.39 27.18 -13.94
N ALA A 282 4.69 27.39 -13.78
CA ALA A 282 5.15 28.34 -12.77
C ALA A 282 4.82 29.75 -13.26
N GLU A 283 4.00 30.45 -12.47
CA GLU A 283 3.69 31.88 -12.65
C GLU A 283 4.87 32.75 -12.23
#